data_AF-A0A9W7AQ15-F1
#
_entry.id   AF-A0A9W7AQ15-F1
#
_cell.length_a   1.000
_cell.length_b   1.000
_cell.length_c   1.000
_cell.angle_alpha   90.00
_cell.angle_beta   90.00
_cell.angle_gamma   90.00
#
_symmetry.space_group_name_H-M   'P 1'
#
loop_
_entity.id
_entity.type
_entity.pdbx_description
1 polymer ?
#
loop_
_entity_poly.entity_id
_entity_poly.type
_entity_poly.pdbx_seq_one_letter_code
_entity_poly.pdbx_strand_id
1 'polypeptide(L)'
;MDPQQLANLSPQQQQALMQRMQQEVQQQQMTDTIQQVTEKCVKKCAGTSGTTLDKREQGCMSLCMDRYIDTMTEVQKALMARQER
;
A
#
# COMPACT_ATOMS: atom_id res chain seq x y z
N MET A 1 -17.40 13.28 1.99
CA MET A 1 -18.63 12.51 2.25
C MET A 1 -19.57 13.40 3.01
N ASP A 2 -20.80 13.60 2.53
CA ASP A 2 -21.77 14.46 3.22
C ASP A 2 -22.29 13.74 4.49
N PRO A 3 -22.03 14.26 5.70
CA PRO A 3 -22.42 13.60 6.95
C PRO A 3 -23.93 13.35 7.07
N GLN A 4 -24.73 14.17 6.38
CA GLN A 4 -26.18 14.10 6.38
C GLN A 4 -26.73 12.90 5.59
N GLN A 5 -25.98 12.38 4.61
CA GLN A 5 -26.42 11.20 3.84
C GLN A 5 -26.25 9.90 4.64
N LEU A 6 -25.26 9.83 5.54
CA LEU A 6 -25.05 8.68 6.43
C LEU A 6 -26.17 8.53 7.48
N ALA A 7 -26.76 9.64 7.93
CA ALA A 7 -27.81 9.66 8.94
C ALA A 7 -29.18 9.19 8.42
N ASN A 8 -29.37 9.16 7.10
CA ASN A 8 -30.64 8.80 6.44
C ASN A 8 -30.66 7.34 5.94
N LEU A 9 -29.62 6.56 6.20
CA LEU A 9 -29.53 5.16 5.77
C LEU A 9 -30.24 4.22 6.74
N SER A 10 -30.86 3.16 6.23
CA SER A 10 -31.32 2.06 7.09
C SER A 10 -30.12 1.34 7.73
N PRO A 11 -30.28 0.64 8.87
CA PRO A 11 -29.18 -0.09 9.50
C PRO A 11 -28.47 -1.06 8.55
N GLN A 12 -29.23 -1.68 7.65
CA GLN A 12 -28.70 -2.60 6.62
C GLN A 12 -27.89 -1.86 5.55
N GLN A 13 -28.35 -0.69 5.10
CA GLN A 13 -27.62 0.14 4.14
C GLN A 13 -26.34 0.71 4.76
N GLN A 14 -26.39 1.10 6.03
CA GLN A 14 -25.22 1.59 6.75
C GLN A 14 -24.15 0.48 6.90
N GLN A 15 -24.56 -0.75 7.23
CA GLN A 15 -23.64 -1.88 7.33
C GLN A 15 -23.00 -2.22 5.97
N ALA A 16 -23.80 -2.27 4.90
CA ALA A 16 -23.29 -2.51 3.54
C ALA A 16 -22.33 -1.40 3.08
N LEU A 17 -22.62 -0.14 3.43
CA LEU A 17 -21.74 1.00 3.13
C LEU A 17 -20.41 0.90 3.89
N MET A 18 -20.45 0.58 5.20
CA MET A 18 -19.25 0.41 6.01
C MET A 18 -18.35 -0.71 5.46
N GLN A 19 -18.93 -1.82 5.00
CA GLN A 19 -18.18 -2.91 4.37
C GLN A 19 -17.50 -2.47 3.07
N ARG A 20 -18.24 -1.75 2.19
CA ARG A 20 -17.66 -1.20 0.95
C ARG A 20 -16.54 -0.21 1.23
N MET A 21 -16.76 0.70 2.17
CA MET A 21 -15.75 1.67 2.59
C MET A 21 -14.48 0.97 3.10
N GLN A 22 -14.63 -0.09 3.90
CA GLN A 22 -13.48 -0.83 4.39
C GLN A 22 -12.71 -1.52 3.25
N GLN A 23 -13.41 -2.05 2.24
CA GLN A 23 -12.77 -2.59 1.03
C GLN A 23 -12.04 -1.51 0.23
N GLU A 24 -12.66 -0.33 0.05
CA GLU A 24 -12.05 0.80 -0.65
C GLU A 24 -10.79 1.29 0.06
N VAL A 25 -10.81 1.41 1.39
CA VAL A 25 -9.64 1.79 2.19
C VAL A 25 -8.51 0.78 2.02
N GLN A 26 -8.81 -0.52 2.07
CA GLN A 26 -7.80 -1.57 1.86
C GLN A 26 -7.20 -1.51 0.45
N GLN A 27 -8.03 -1.28 -0.57
CA GLN A 27 -7.56 -1.14 -1.96
C GLN A 27 -6.68 0.09 -2.14
N GLN A 28 -7.06 1.23 -1.55
CA GLN A 28 -6.26 2.45 -1.60
C GLN A 28 -4.90 2.23 -0.93
N GLN A 29 -4.88 1.62 0.26
CA GLN A 29 -3.63 1.33 0.97
C GLN A 29 -2.69 0.43 0.16
N MET A 30 -3.23 -0.57 -0.52
CA MET A 30 -2.45 -1.43 -1.41
C MET A 30 -1.86 -0.65 -2.59
N THR A 31 -2.68 0.22 -3.20
CA THR A 31 -2.26 1.05 -4.34
C THR A 31 -1.14 2.02 -3.94
N ASP A 32 -1.28 2.68 -2.79
CA ASP A 32 -0.26 3.59 -2.25
C ASP A 32 1.05 2.84 -1.96
N THR A 33 0.94 1.63 -1.43
CA THR A 33 2.12 0.78 -1.15
C THR A 33 2.83 0.41 -2.45
N ILE A 34 2.09 0.00 -3.48
CA ILE A 34 2.66 -0.33 -4.79
C ILE A 34 3.39 0.89 -5.36
N GLN A 35 2.77 2.07 -5.32
CA GLN A 35 3.38 3.28 -5.83
C GLN A 35 4.70 3.62 -5.11
N GLN A 36 4.73 3.54 -3.78
CA GLN A 36 5.96 3.81 -3.00
C GLN A 36 7.08 2.80 -3.31
N VAL A 37 6.74 1.52 -3.41
CA VAL A 37 7.70 0.47 -3.80
C VAL A 37 8.24 0.74 -5.20
N THR A 38 7.35 1.04 -6.16
CA THR A 38 7.72 1.34 -7.54
C THR A 38 8.67 2.53 -7.61
N GLU A 39 8.32 3.67 -7.00
CA GLU A 39 9.16 4.87 -7.02
C GLU A 39 10.55 4.59 -6.43
N LYS A 40 10.61 3.91 -5.29
CA LYS A 40 11.86 3.63 -4.59
C LYS A 40 12.73 2.63 -5.35
N CYS A 41 12.14 1.56 -5.87
CA CYS A 41 12.88 0.49 -6.54
C CYS A 41 13.28 0.87 -7.96
N VAL A 42 12.46 1.60 -8.72
CA VAL A 42 12.86 2.15 -10.03
C VAL A 42 14.06 3.07 -9.87
N LYS A 43 14.04 4.00 -8.91
CA LYS A 43 15.18 4.90 -8.63
C LYS A 43 16.46 4.14 -8.27
N LYS A 44 16.35 2.96 -7.66
CA LYS A 44 17.49 2.18 -7.19
C LYS A 44 18.04 1.19 -8.23
N CYS A 45 17.16 0.62 -9.04
CA CYS A 45 17.45 -0.57 -9.84
C CYS A 45 17.35 -0.38 -11.35
N ALA A 46 16.72 0.70 -11.82
CA ALA A 46 16.57 0.97 -13.25
C ALA A 46 17.52 2.10 -13.72
N GLY A 47 17.62 2.28 -15.04
CA GLY A 47 18.29 3.42 -15.69
C GLY A 47 19.48 3.05 -16.57
N THR A 48 19.84 1.77 -16.65
CA THR A 48 20.93 1.29 -17.51
C THR A 48 20.45 0.69 -18.83
N SER A 49 19.20 0.21 -18.87
CA SER A 49 18.66 -0.53 -20.03
C SER A 49 17.65 0.26 -20.88
N GLY A 50 17.45 1.56 -20.62
CA GLY A 50 16.58 2.42 -21.41
C GLY A 50 15.09 2.27 -21.05
N THR A 51 14.26 1.83 -22.00
CA THR A 51 12.79 1.72 -21.84
C THR A 51 12.31 0.36 -21.33
N THR A 52 13.21 -0.60 -21.14
CA THR A 52 12.92 -1.95 -20.65
C THR A 52 13.84 -2.29 -19.50
N LEU A 53 13.43 -3.26 -18.66
CA LEU A 53 14.29 -3.80 -17.61
C LEU A 53 15.08 -4.98 -18.16
N ASP A 54 16.41 -4.93 -18.11
CA ASP A 54 17.23 -6.11 -18.41
C ASP A 54 17.18 -7.15 -17.27
N LYS A 55 17.82 -8.31 -17.46
CA LYS A 55 17.84 -9.38 -16.44
C LYS A 55 18.43 -8.94 -15.10
N ARG A 56 19.43 -8.06 -15.11
CA ARG A 56 20.05 -7.54 -13.88
C ARG A 56 19.12 -6.56 -13.19
N GLU A 57 18.49 -5.66 -13.92
CA GLU A 57 17.53 -4.71 -13.37
C GLU A 57 16.27 -5.41 -12.82
N GLN A 58 15.77 -6.45 -13.52
CA GLN A 58 14.69 -7.32 -13.02
C GLN A 58 15.09 -8.01 -11.71
N GLY A 59 16.28 -8.61 -11.65
CA GLY A 59 16.78 -9.24 -10.41
C GLY A 59 16.94 -8.24 -9.25
N CYS A 60 17.42 -7.03 -9.54
CA CYS A 60 17.48 -5.95 -8.55
C CYS A 60 16.08 -5.55 -8.08
N MET A 61 15.11 -5.44 -8.98
CA MET A 61 13.73 -5.06 -8.66
C MET A 61 13.09 -6.05 -7.70
N SER A 62 13.21 -7.36 -7.96
CA SER A 62 12.70 -8.40 -7.06
C SER A 62 13.32 -8.29 -5.67
N LEU A 63 14.65 -8.18 -5.59
CA LEU A 63 15.34 -8.03 -4.31
C LEU A 63 14.93 -6.75 -3.58
N CYS A 64 14.76 -5.64 -4.30
CA CYS A 64 14.36 -4.37 -3.73
C CYS A 64 12.95 -4.46 -3.11
N MET A 65 12.01 -5.06 -3.82
CA MET A 65 10.64 -5.27 -3.34
C MET A 65 10.63 -6.13 -2.07
N ASP A 66 11.34 -7.27 -2.06
CA ASP A 66 11.43 -8.16 -0.91
C ASP A 66 11.98 -7.41 0.32
N ARG A 67 13.09 -6.68 0.14
CA ARG A 67 13.68 -5.89 1.23
C ARG A 67 12.76 -4.77 1.70
N TYR A 68 12.00 -4.13 0.81
CA TYR A 68 11.05 -3.08 1.17
C TYR A 68 9.96 -3.62 2.08
N ILE A 69 9.31 -4.72 1.70
CA ILE A 69 8.20 -5.32 2.45
C ILE A 69 8.69 -5.84 3.80
N ASP A 70 9.85 -6.49 3.85
CA ASP A 70 10.47 -6.92 5.12
C ASP A 70 10.70 -5.74 6.06
N THR A 71 11.32 -4.67 5.54
CA THR A 71 11.61 -3.47 6.33
C THR A 71 10.32 -2.79 6.80
N MET A 72 9.33 -2.68 5.92
CA MET A 72 8.01 -2.11 6.24
C MET A 72 7.33 -2.89 7.36
N THR A 73 7.38 -4.23 7.31
CA THR A 73 6.83 -5.12 8.35
C THR A 73 7.51 -4.89 9.70
N GLU A 74 8.83 -4.80 9.74
CA GLU A 74 9.57 -4.54 10.98
C GLU A 74 9.28 -3.15 11.55
N VAL A 75 9.17 -2.13 10.70
CA VAL A 75 8.76 -0.78 11.12
C VAL A 75 7.34 -0.79 11.69
N GLN A 76 6.40 -1.47 11.05
CA GLN A 76 5.03 -1.59 11.56
C GLN A 76 4.97 -2.25 12.95
N LYS A 77 5.70 -3.36 13.15
CA LYS A 77 5.82 -4.01 14.47
C LYS A 77 6.36 -3.04 15.52
N ALA A 78 7.43 -2.31 15.20
CA ALA A 78 8.02 -1.35 16.12
C ALA A 78 7.09 -0.18 16.44
N LEU A 79 6.27 0.28 15.49
CA LEU A 79 5.27 1.32 15.72
C LEU A 79 4.14 0.85 16.64
N MET A 80 3.60 -0.35 16.40
CA MET A 80 2.56 -0.94 17.27
C MET A 80 3.07 -1.08 18.71
N ALA A 81 4.29 -1.61 18.89
CA ALA A 81 4.92 -1.73 20.21
C ALA A 81 5.24 -0.40 20.91
N ARG A 82 5.15 0.75 20.21
CA ARG A 82 5.27 2.09 20.80
C ARG A 82 3.91 2.67 21.19
N GLN A 83 2.83 2.31 20.48
CA GLN A 83 1.48 2.78 20.79
C GLN A 83 0.91 2.13 22.07
N GLU A 84 1.42 0.96 22.44
CA GLU A 84 1.01 0.21 23.63
C GLU A 84 1.75 0.64 24.93
N ARG A 85 2.66 1.63 24.86
CA ARG A 85 3.38 2.16 26.03
C ARG A 85 2.74 3.44 26.51
#